data_AF-A0A6M3KL51-F1
#
_entry.id   AF-A0A6M3KL51-F1
#
_cell.length_a   1.000
_cell.length_b   1.000
_cell.length_c   1.000
_cell.angle_alpha   90.00
_cell.angle_beta   90.00
_cell.angle_gamma   90.00
#
_symmetry.space_group_name_H-M   'P 1'
#
loop_
_entity.id
_entity.type
_entity.pdbx_description
1 polymer ?
#
loop_
_entity_poly.entity_id
_entity_poly.type
_entity_poly.pdbx_seq_one_letter_code
_entity_poly.pdbx_strand_id
1 'polypeptide(L)'
;MLEVLLKIAKQCDRRNEWTEQQWIDTLLNCIDKDQYILIQEGNEIIAFSCWLFIKDFEKIGNQYIEDVNGKIAYIQCAYVKKGHRGLLYRMLREGVERHPDAECIFYCSDKLNNKKIIIPVNKWRNKCLVC
;
A
#
# COMPACT_ATOMS: atom_id res chain seq x y z
N MET A 1 15.04 -5.85 10.51
CA MET A 1 14.07 -5.73 9.40
C MET A 1 12.93 -4.77 9.75
N LEU A 2 12.13 -5.05 10.79
CA LEU A 2 11.01 -4.19 11.20
C LEU A 2 11.39 -2.71 11.44
N GLU A 3 12.51 -2.45 12.14
CA GLU A 3 12.98 -1.08 12.38
C GLU A 3 13.25 -0.30 11.09
N VAL A 4 13.77 -0.97 10.05
CA VAL A 4 14.03 -0.35 8.75
C VAL A 4 12.72 -0.07 8.02
N LEU A 5 11.78 -1.02 8.06
CA LEU A 5 10.45 -0.85 7.48
C LEU A 5 9.66 0.28 8.17
N LEU A 6 9.79 0.42 9.48
CA LEU A 6 9.18 1.50 10.25
C LEU A 6 9.73 2.87 9.82
N LYS A 7 11.05 2.99 9.63
CA LYS A 7 11.68 4.20 9.10
C LYS A 7 11.17 4.54 7.70
N ILE A 8 11.04 3.55 6.83
CA ILE A 8 10.50 3.72 5.48
C ILE A 8 9.03 4.14 5.52
N ALA A 9 8.20 3.45 6.31
CA ALA A 9 6.77 3.70 6.40
C ALA A 9 6.46 5.12 6.88
N LYS A 10 7.17 5.59 7.91
CA LYS A 10 7.06 6.95 8.42
C LYS A 10 7.46 8.03 7.41
N GLN A 11 8.33 7.72 6.43
CA GLN A 11 8.71 8.67 5.37
C GLN A 11 7.66 8.77 4.26
N CYS A 12 6.84 7.74 4.08
CA CYS A 12 5.83 7.71 3.02
C CYS A 12 4.59 8.51 3.37
N ASP A 13 4.44 8.90 4.63
CA ASP A 13 3.14 9.21 5.18
C ASP A 13 2.82 10.71 5.28
N ARG A 14 1.54 11.01 5.01
CA ARG A 14 0.89 12.29 5.30
C ARG A 14 0.03 12.23 6.57
N ARG A 15 -0.12 11.06 7.20
CA ARG A 15 -0.93 10.82 8.41
C ARG A 15 -0.06 11.03 9.65
N ASN A 16 0.34 12.28 9.87
CA ASN A 16 1.02 12.76 11.10
C ASN A 16 0.30 12.44 12.43
N GLU A 17 -0.85 11.76 12.37
CA GLU A 17 -1.73 11.42 13.48
C GLU A 17 -1.52 9.99 14.01
N TRP A 18 -0.78 9.12 13.30
CA TRP A 18 -0.53 7.75 13.76
C TRP A 18 0.63 7.67 14.74
N THR A 19 0.42 6.95 15.83
CA THR A 19 1.47 6.60 16.79
C THR A 19 2.46 5.59 16.22
N GLU A 20 3.64 5.51 16.81
CA GLU A 20 4.63 4.49 16.42
C GLU A 20 4.11 3.06 16.59
N GLN A 21 3.34 2.80 17.66
CA GLN A 21 2.75 1.49 17.91
C GLN A 21 1.77 1.08 16.81
N GLN A 22 0.91 2.00 16.36
CA GLN A 22 -0.03 1.72 15.25
C GLN A 22 0.70 1.38 13.95
N TRP A 23 1.84 2.01 13.69
CA TRP A 23 2.69 1.63 12.56
C TRP A 23 3.28 0.23 12.71
N ILE A 24 3.80 -0.08 13.90
CA ILE A 24 4.34 -1.41 14.20
C ILE A 24 3.26 -2.47 14.02
N ASP A 25 2.08 -2.27 14.60
CA ASP A 25 0.95 -3.19 14.50
C ASP A 25 0.52 -3.40 13.05
N THR A 26 0.46 -2.32 12.27
CA THR A 26 0.15 -2.40 10.84
C THR A 26 1.19 -3.20 10.07
N LEU A 27 2.48 -2.93 10.29
CA LEU A 27 3.57 -3.63 9.60
C LEU A 27 3.60 -5.11 9.97
N LEU A 28 3.46 -5.45 11.25
CA LEU A 28 3.40 -6.82 11.72
C LEU A 28 2.21 -7.56 11.10
N ASN A 29 1.03 -6.95 11.07
CA ASN A 29 -0.15 -7.53 10.44
C ASN A 29 0.08 -7.82 8.94
N CYS A 30 0.72 -6.89 8.24
CA CYS A 30 1.09 -7.10 6.83
C CYS A 30 2.09 -8.23 6.65
N ILE A 31 3.10 -8.34 7.53
CA ILE A 31 4.11 -9.41 7.47
C ILE A 31 3.48 -10.77 7.79
N ASP A 32 2.71 -10.86 8.87
CA ASP A 32 2.09 -12.10 9.35
C ASP A 32 1.09 -12.68 8.34
N LYS A 33 0.45 -11.81 7.54
CA LYS A 33 -0.51 -12.20 6.51
C LYS A 33 0.07 -12.29 5.10
N ASP A 34 1.38 -12.11 4.92
CA ASP A 34 2.03 -12.00 3.60
C ASP A 34 1.39 -10.93 2.68
N GLN A 35 0.96 -9.81 3.27
CA GLN A 35 0.32 -8.66 2.61
C GLN A 35 1.33 -7.52 2.39
N TYR A 36 2.52 -7.88 1.93
CA TYR A 36 3.57 -6.93 1.62
C TYR A 36 4.44 -7.40 0.46
N ILE A 37 5.11 -6.45 -0.19
CA ILE A 37 6.18 -6.72 -1.14
C ILE A 37 7.40 -5.92 -0.72
N LEU A 38 8.55 -6.58 -0.75
CA LEU A 38 9.85 -6.01 -0.46
C LEU A 38 10.80 -6.32 -1.61
N ILE A 39 11.42 -5.29 -2.17
CA ILE A 39 12.45 -5.44 -3.21
C ILE A 39 13.76 -4.87 -2.66
N GLN A 40 14.81 -5.69 -2.73
CA GLN A 40 16.14 -5.34 -2.25
C GLN A 40 17.18 -5.41 -3.37
N GLU A 41 18.14 -4.50 -3.32
CA GLU A 41 19.39 -4.58 -4.07
C GLU A 41 20.54 -4.69 -3.06
N GLY A 42 21.13 -5.88 -2.99
CA GLY A 42 22.06 -6.22 -1.90
C GLY A 42 21.36 -6.12 -0.54
N ASN A 43 21.92 -5.31 0.36
CA ASN A 43 21.37 -5.10 1.70
C ASN A 43 20.40 -3.91 1.79
N GLU A 44 20.16 -3.21 0.69
CA GLU A 44 19.32 -2.01 0.68
C GLU A 44 17.90 -2.32 0.18
N ILE A 45 16.89 -1.81 0.89
CA ILE A 45 15.50 -1.86 0.45
C ILE A 45 15.27 -0.73 -0.55
N ILE A 46 15.02 -1.09 -1.81
CA ILE A 46 14.80 -0.12 -2.89
C ILE A 46 13.31 0.10 -3.21
N ALA A 47 12.45 -0.83 -2.81
CA ALA A 47 11.01 -0.65 -2.86
C ALA A 47 10.31 -1.48 -1.77
N PHE A 48 9.24 -0.93 -1.22
CA PHE A 48 8.42 -1.60 -0.22
C PHE A 48 6.97 -1.18 -0.39
N SER A 49 6.04 -2.13 -0.34
CA SER A 49 4.61 -1.84 -0.31
C SER A 49 3.95 -2.76 0.71
N CYS A 50 3.00 -2.24 1.47
CA CYS A 50 2.15 -3.06 2.33
C CYS A 50 0.68 -2.65 2.20
N TRP A 51 -0.21 -3.62 2.35
CA TRP A 51 -1.64 -3.41 2.23
C TRP A 51 -2.41 -4.16 3.30
N LEU A 52 -3.62 -3.69 3.61
CA LEU A 52 -4.58 -4.36 4.47
C LEU A 52 -5.86 -4.64 3.68
N PHE A 53 -6.55 -5.71 4.03
CA PHE A 53 -7.86 -6.03 3.46
C PHE A 53 -9.00 -5.45 4.30
N ILE A 54 -9.70 -4.47 3.76
CA ILE A 54 -10.72 -3.70 4.47
C ILE A 54 -12.12 -4.03 3.93
N LYS A 55 -13.15 -3.93 4.78
CA LYS A 55 -14.54 -4.22 4.38
C LYS A 55 -15.21 -3.06 3.66
N ASP A 56 -14.95 -1.85 4.14
CA ASP A 56 -15.62 -0.64 3.69
C ASP A 56 -14.62 0.50 3.67
N PHE A 57 -14.41 1.07 2.49
CA PHE A 57 -13.46 2.15 2.27
C PHE A 57 -13.99 3.52 2.71
N GLU A 58 -15.31 3.73 2.75
CA GLU A 58 -15.88 5.05 3.09
C GLU A 58 -15.55 5.47 4.53
N LYS A 59 -15.15 4.51 5.36
CA LYS A 59 -14.76 4.70 6.76
C LYS A 59 -13.26 4.97 6.94
N ILE A 60 -12.45 4.91 5.88
CA ILE A 60 -10.98 4.86 5.97
C ILE A 60 -10.35 6.20 5.63
N GLY A 61 -10.71 7.21 6.42
CA GLY A 61 -9.99 8.49 6.43
C GLY A 61 -8.57 8.34 7.00
N ASN A 62 -8.15 9.28 7.83
CA ASN A 62 -6.88 9.16 8.58
C ASN A 62 -6.96 8.16 9.76
N GLN A 63 -8.09 7.49 9.94
CA GLN A 63 -8.32 6.61 11.08
C GLN A 63 -7.50 5.33 10.96
N TYR A 64 -7.06 4.83 12.12
CA TYR A 64 -6.42 3.53 12.23
C TYR A 64 -7.41 2.42 11.85
N ILE A 65 -6.92 1.40 11.15
CA ILE A 65 -7.77 0.33 10.62
C ILE A 65 -7.59 -0.91 11.49
N GLU A 66 -8.64 -1.25 12.24
CA GLU A 66 -8.64 -2.44 13.09
C GLU A 66 -9.26 -3.66 12.39
N ASP A 67 -10.24 -3.47 11.51
CA ASP A 67 -10.94 -4.56 10.80
C ASP A 67 -10.26 -4.88 9.46
N VAL A 68 -9.36 -5.86 9.51
CA VAL A 68 -8.51 -6.32 8.40
C VAL A 68 -8.99 -7.63 7.74
N ASN A 69 -10.31 -7.84 7.70
CA ASN A 69 -10.96 -9.06 7.17
C ASN A 69 -11.92 -8.77 6.01
N GLY A 70 -11.65 -7.75 5.20
CA GLY A 70 -12.48 -7.45 4.03
C GLY A 70 -11.94 -7.98 2.71
N LYS A 71 -12.42 -7.41 1.60
CA LYS A 71 -12.02 -7.77 0.23
C LYS A 71 -11.31 -6.64 -0.50
N ILE A 72 -11.32 -5.44 0.06
CA ILE A 72 -10.70 -4.28 -0.57
C ILE A 72 -9.24 -4.23 -0.13
N ALA A 73 -8.28 -4.31 -1.04
CA ALA A 73 -6.88 -4.10 -0.73
C ALA A 73 -6.59 -2.59 -0.64
N TYR A 74 -6.22 -2.15 0.56
CA TYR A 74 -5.88 -0.77 0.86
C TYR A 74 -4.39 -0.65 1.18
N ILE A 75 -3.67 0.05 0.30
CA ILE A 75 -2.22 0.24 0.42
C ILE A 75 -1.95 1.21 1.57
N GLN A 76 -1.31 0.71 2.63
CA GLN A 76 -0.94 1.52 3.80
C GLN A 76 0.29 2.36 3.54
N CYS A 77 1.27 1.77 2.85
CA CYS A 77 2.53 2.41 2.54
C CYS A 77 3.02 1.89 1.18
N ALA A 78 3.51 2.79 0.34
CA ALA A 78 4.25 2.46 -0.86
C ALA A 78 5.49 3.36 -0.96
N TYR A 79 6.66 2.75 -0.81
CA TYR A 79 7.96 3.36 -0.90
C TYR A 79 8.68 2.87 -2.15
N VAL A 80 9.29 3.79 -2.89
CA VAL A 80 10.23 3.47 -3.97
C VAL A 80 11.39 4.44 -3.91
N LYS A 81 12.61 3.90 -3.87
CA LYS A 81 13.84 4.69 -3.89
C LYS A 81 13.92 5.51 -5.17
N LYS A 82 14.41 6.75 -5.07
CA LYS A 82 14.61 7.63 -6.23
C LYS A 82 15.40 6.90 -7.34
N GLY A 83 14.95 7.04 -8.58
CA GLY A 83 15.51 6.33 -9.74
C GLY A 83 14.82 4.99 -10.07
N HIS A 84 14.06 4.41 -9.14
CA HIS A 84 13.45 3.08 -9.32
C HIS A 84 11.94 3.12 -9.55
N ARG A 85 11.39 4.22 -10.10
CA ARG A 85 9.94 4.47 -10.20
C ARG A 85 9.13 3.32 -10.83
N GLY A 86 9.73 2.57 -11.76
CA GLY A 86 9.09 1.40 -12.38
C GLY A 86 8.75 0.26 -11.40
N LEU A 87 9.40 0.22 -10.23
CA LEU A 87 9.12 -0.78 -9.20
C LEU A 87 7.76 -0.58 -8.53
N LEU A 88 7.21 0.64 -8.50
CA LEU A 88 5.88 0.86 -7.94
C LEU A 88 4.85 0.03 -8.71
N TYR A 89 4.84 0.15 -10.03
CA TYR A 89 3.93 -0.61 -10.88
C TYR A 89 4.10 -2.13 -10.70
N ARG A 90 5.35 -2.59 -10.64
CA ARG A 90 5.67 -4.00 -10.40
C ARG A 90 5.07 -4.50 -9.08
N MET A 91 5.26 -3.76 -7.98
CA MET A 91 4.72 -4.15 -6.67
C MET A 91 3.18 -4.18 -6.68
N LEU A 92 2.54 -3.17 -7.27
CA LEU A 92 1.08 -3.13 -7.34
C LEU A 92 0.52 -4.31 -8.16
N ARG A 93 1.18 -4.63 -9.27
CA ARG A 93 0.81 -5.77 -10.11
C ARG A 93 0.98 -7.09 -9.38
N GLU A 94 2.10 -7.29 -8.72
CA GLU A 94 2.36 -8.51 -7.96
C GLU A 94 1.37 -8.68 -6.81
N GLY A 95 1.01 -7.60 -6.10
CA GLY A 95 -0.03 -7.64 -5.07
C GLY A 95 -1.40 -8.06 -5.62
N VAL A 96 -1.76 -7.56 -6.81
CA VAL A 96 -2.97 -7.97 -7.54
C VAL A 96 -2.92 -9.43 -7.96
N GLU A 97 -1.79 -9.90 -8.47
CA GLU A 97 -1.61 -11.29 -8.90
C GLU A 97 -1.68 -12.27 -7.72
N ARG A 98 -1.20 -11.88 -6.54
CA ARG A 98 -1.35 -12.65 -5.28
C ARG A 98 -2.79 -12.66 -4.74
N HIS A 99 -3.60 -11.67 -5.12
CA HIS A 99 -4.96 -11.51 -4.61
C HIS A 99 -5.95 -11.17 -5.74
N PRO A 100 -6.25 -12.15 -6.63
CA PRO A 100 -7.03 -11.90 -7.85
C PRO A 100 -8.48 -11.47 -7.59
N ASP A 101 -9.01 -11.81 -6.40
CA ASP A 101 -10.38 -11.48 -5.97
C ASP A 101 -10.47 -10.19 -5.16
N ALA A 102 -9.35 -9.51 -4.93
CA ALA A 102 -9.32 -8.25 -4.20
C ALA A 102 -10.03 -7.14 -4.99
N GLU A 103 -10.53 -6.12 -4.31
CA GLU A 103 -10.86 -4.83 -4.91
C GLU A 103 -9.75 -3.84 -4.53
N CYS A 104 -8.97 -3.33 -5.49
CA CYS A 104 -7.84 -2.45 -5.21
C CYS A 104 -8.29 -1.01 -5.44
N ILE A 105 -8.10 -0.16 -4.43
CA ILE A 105 -8.37 1.27 -4.57
C ILE A 105 -7.05 1.98 -4.74
N PHE A 106 -6.85 2.62 -5.90
CA PHE A 106 -5.64 3.39 -6.19
C PHE A 106 -5.92 4.89 -6.00
N TYR A 107 -5.07 5.54 -5.23
CA TYR A 107 -5.05 7.01 -5.15
C TYR A 107 -4.06 7.57 -6.15
N CYS A 108 -4.57 8.11 -7.25
CA CYS A 108 -3.81 9.05 -8.06
C CYS A 108 -4.02 10.46 -7.47
N SER A 109 -3.12 10.87 -6.57
CA SER A 109 -3.05 12.27 -6.13
C SER A 109 -2.37 13.08 -7.24
N ASP A 110 -3.12 13.45 -8.27
CA ASP A 110 -2.65 14.56 -9.10
C ASP A 110 -2.79 15.83 -8.26
N LYS A 111 -1.72 16.60 -8.12
CA LYS A 111 -1.57 17.72 -7.16
C LYS A 111 -2.59 18.87 -7.34
N LEU A 112 -3.59 18.71 -8.21
CA LEU A 112 -4.46 19.78 -8.69
C LEU A 112 -5.95 19.45 -8.65
N ASN A 113 -6.39 18.21 -8.41
CA ASN A 113 -7.80 17.87 -8.23
C ASN A 113 -7.98 16.53 -7.49
N ASN A 114 -8.59 16.55 -6.31
CA ASN A 114 -8.94 15.36 -5.52
C ASN A 114 -10.05 14.52 -6.17
N LYS A 115 -9.85 14.00 -7.39
CA LYS A 115 -10.72 12.97 -7.96
C LYS A 115 -10.26 11.61 -7.48
N LYS A 116 -11.05 11.03 -6.56
CA LYS A 116 -10.93 9.62 -6.17
C LYS A 116 -11.44 8.76 -7.33
N ILE A 117 -10.61 7.86 -7.86
CA ILE A 117 -11.01 6.89 -8.88
C ILE A 117 -10.90 5.50 -8.27
N ILE A 118 -12.03 4.83 -8.06
CA ILE A 118 -12.09 3.44 -7.60
C ILE A 118 -12.13 2.56 -8.86
N ILE A 119 -11.13 1.68 -9.04
CA ILE A 119 -11.06 0.75 -10.17
C ILE A 119 -11.02 -0.68 -9.62
N PRO A 120 -12.07 -1.51 -9.84
CA PRO A 120 -12.06 -2.92 -9.47
C PRO A 120 -10.89 -3.68 -10.13
N VAL A 121 -10.27 -4.62 -9.40
CA VAL A 121 -9.09 -5.40 -9.85
C VAL A 121 -9.35 -6.20 -11.12
N ASN A 122 -10.56 -6.73 -11.28
CA ASN A 122 -10.92 -7.48 -12.48
C ASN A 122 -10.99 -6.59 -13.75
N LYS A 123 -11.07 -5.26 -13.61
CA LYS A 123 -11.00 -4.28 -14.71
C LYS A 123 -9.57 -3.77 -14.95
N TRP A 124 -8.62 -4.18 -14.12
CA TRP A 124 -7.23 -3.73 -14.10
C TRP A 124 -6.39 -4.33 -15.25
N ARG A 125 -6.76 -5.50 -15.78
CA ARG A 125 -6.05 -6.15 -16.91
C ARG A 125 -5.91 -5.26 -18.15
N ASN A 126 -6.76 -4.24 -18.33
CA ASN A 126 -6.87 -3.48 -19.58
C ASN A 126 -6.74 -1.95 -19.46
N LYS A 127 -6.51 -1.36 -18.28
CA LYS A 127 -6.37 0.11 -18.13
C LYS A 127 -5.32 0.44 -17.08
N CYS A 128 -4.15 0.86 -17.53
CA CYS A 128 -3.04 1.25 -16.67
C CYS A 128 -2.78 2.76 -16.82
N LEU A 129 -2.98 3.50 -15.73
CA LEU A 129 -2.37 4.82 -15.52
C LEU A 129 -2.27 5.00 -14.01
N VAL A 130 -1.08 4.73 -13.49
CA VAL A 130 -0.66 5.14 -12.14
C VAL A 130 -0.07 6.54 -12.33
N CYS A 131 -0.67 7.56 -11.73
CA CYS A 131 -0.06 8.91 -11.63
C CYS A 131 1.16 8.88 -10.71
#